data_AF-A0A842RIV6-F1
#
_entry.id   AF-A0A842RIV6-F1
#
_cell.length_a   1.000
_cell.length_b   1.000
_cell.length_c   1.000
_cell.angle_alpha   90.00
_cell.angle_beta   90.00
_cell.angle_gamma   90.00
#
_symmetry.space_group_name_H-M   'P 1'
#
loop_
_entity.id
_entity.type
_entity.pdbx_description
1 polymer ?
#
loop_
_entity_poly.entity_id
_entity_poly.type
_entity_poly.pdbx_seq_one_letter_code
_entity_poly.pdbx_strand_id
1 'polypeptide(L)' 'MKHTFFIHGVKTPFEYLKKLKNYTTKDISERITQDTLILAGEKDHIILVNMFYKQMKALTNIKSLQGRVFTEKE' A
#
# COMPACT_ATOMS: atom_id res chain seq x y z
N MET A 1 11.03 -12.09 3.04
CA MET A 1 11.11 -11.83 4.49
C MET A 1 12.52 -11.43 4.97
N LYS A 2 13.62 -12.10 4.58
CA LYS A 2 14.98 -11.66 5.01
C LYS A 2 15.29 -10.19 4.68
N HIS A 3 14.89 -9.74 3.49
CA HIS A 3 15.08 -8.35 3.06
C HIS A 3 14.27 -7.35 3.89
N THR A 4 12.99 -7.64 4.16
CA THR A 4 12.12 -6.76 4.95
C THR A 4 12.60 -6.64 6.39
N PHE A 5 13.13 -7.73 6.96
CA PHE A 5 13.71 -7.74 8.32
C PHE A 5 14.95 -6.86 8.43
N PHE A 6 15.86 -6.97 7.45
CA PHE A 6 17.04 -6.14 7.38
C PHE A 6 16.70 -4.65 7.30
N ILE A 7 15.82 -4.25 6.37
CA ILE A 7 15.38 -2.85 6.23
C ILE A 7 14.74 -2.33 7.52
N HIS A 8 13.93 -3.15 8.18
CA HIS A 8 13.22 -2.74 9.37
C HIS A 8 14.03 -2.96 10.65
N GLY A 9 15.29 -3.43 10.58
CA GLY A 9 16.14 -3.66 11.74
C GLY A 9 15.54 -4.62 12.77
N VAL A 10 14.84 -5.66 12.31
CA VAL A 10 14.21 -6.71 13.13
C VAL A 10 14.79 -8.07 12.78
N LYS A 11 14.65 -9.04 13.68
CA LYS A 11 15.22 -10.38 13.51
C LYS A 11 14.18 -11.46 13.32
N THR A 12 12.94 -11.21 13.72
CA THR A 12 11.86 -12.20 13.66
C THR A 12 10.63 -11.70 12.88
N PRO A 13 9.83 -12.61 12.30
CA PRO A 13 8.54 -12.25 11.69
C PRO A 13 7.61 -11.52 12.65
N PHE A 14 7.58 -11.93 13.92
CA PHE A 14 6.73 -11.30 14.93
C PHE A 14 7.13 -9.85 15.21
N GLU A 15 8.43 -9.57 15.36
CA GLU A 15 8.94 -8.21 15.50
C GLU A 15 8.62 -7.35 14.27
N TYR A 16 8.76 -7.93 13.08
CA TYR A 16 8.40 -7.26 11.83
C TYR A 16 6.92 -6.85 11.82
N LEU A 17 6.00 -7.77 12.13
CA LEU A 17 4.57 -7.47 12.20
C LEU A 17 4.23 -6.42 13.27
N LYS A 18 4.91 -6.44 14.42
CA LYS A 18 4.76 -5.40 15.45
C LYS A 18 5.23 -4.04 14.93
N LYS A 19 6.37 -4.00 14.23
CA LYS A 19 6.96 -2.77 13.70
C LYS A 19 6.13 -2.17 12.56
N LEU A 20 5.51 -3.00 11.72
CA LEU A 20 4.63 -2.55 10.63
C LEU A 20 3.46 -1.68 11.11
N LYS A 21 2.97 -1.88 12.36
CA LYS A 21 1.87 -1.08 12.93
C LYS A 21 2.18 0.41 13.04
N ASN A 22 3.46 0.78 13.04
CA ASN A 22 3.88 2.19 13.12
C ASN A 22 3.83 2.90 11.77
N TYR A 23 3.63 2.17 10.66
CA TYR A 23 3.58 2.73 9.32
C TYR A 23 2.14 2.75 8.84
N THR A 24 1.59 3.96 8.73
CA THR A 24 0.26 4.21 8.18
C THR A 24 0.27 5.54 7.45
N THR A 25 -0.53 5.62 6.39
CA THR A 25 -0.73 6.85 5.61
C THR A 25 -2.03 7.56 5.98
N LYS A 26 -2.77 7.06 6.98
CA LYS A 26 -4.11 7.55 7.33
C LYS A 26 -4.15 9.07 7.52
N ASP A 27 -3.19 9.64 8.23
CA ASP A 27 -3.19 11.06 8.60
C ASP A 27 -2.42 11.96 7.60
N ILE A 28 -1.95 11.38 6.49
CA ILE A 28 -1.17 12.10 5.47
C ILE A 28 -1.67 11.88 4.04
N SER A 29 -2.62 10.96 3.82
CA SER A 29 -3.10 10.64 2.46
C SER A 29 -3.78 11.83 1.79
N GLU A 30 -4.43 12.69 2.57
CA GLU A 30 -5.03 13.96 2.16
C GLU A 30 -4.01 15.00 1.67
N ARG A 31 -2.70 14.80 1.91
CA ARG A 31 -1.66 15.73 1.48
C ARG A 31 -1.25 15.53 0.02
N ILE A 32 -1.74 14.47 -0.62
CA ILE A 32 -1.47 14.18 -2.03
C ILE A 32 -2.45 14.99 -2.88
N THR A 33 -1.91 15.90 -3.69
CA THR A 33 -2.66 16.84 -4.52
C THR A 33 -2.34 16.72 -6.01
N GLN A 34 -1.46 15.80 -6.39
CA GLN A 34 -0.97 15.59 -7.75
C GLN A 34 -1.87 14.64 -8.55
N ASP A 35 -1.69 14.61 -9.87
CA ASP A 35 -2.25 13.55 -10.71
C ASP A 35 -1.62 12.20 -10.31
N THR A 36 -2.42 11.21 -9.91
CA THR A 36 -1.91 9.92 -9.39
C THR A 36 -2.55 8.73 -10.10
N LEU A 37 -1.72 7.73 -10.38
CA LEU A 37 -2.11 6.42 -10.86
C LEU A 37 -1.83 5.37 -9.77
N ILE A 38 -2.84 4.60 -9.38
CA ILE A 38 -2.67 3.42 -8.52
C ILE A 38 -2.84 2.16 -9.36
N LEU A 39 -1.92 1.22 -9.22
CA LEU A 39 -1.95 -0.08 -9.89
C LEU A 39 -1.96 -1.20 -8.85
N ALA A 40 -2.72 -2.26 -9.10
CA ALA A 40 -2.73 -3.44 -8.25
C ALA A 40 -2.90 -4.72 -9.09
N GLY A 41 -2.42 -5.86 -8.56
CA GLY A 41 -2.75 -7.18 -9.12
C GLY A 41 -3.95 -7.78 -8.39
N GLU A 42 -4.84 -8.47 -9.11
CA GLU A 42 -6.02 -9.10 -8.51
C GLU A 42 -5.64 -10.19 -7.48
N LYS A 43 -4.49 -10.85 -7.69
CA LYS A 43 -3.95 -11.92 -6.84
C LYS A 43 -2.62 -11.57 -6.16
N ASP A 44 -2.43 -10.29 -5.81
CA ASP A 44 -1.27 -9.89 -5.01
C ASP A 44 -1.28 -10.63 -3.66
N HIS A 45 -0.23 -11.43 -3.45
CA HIS A 45 -0.08 -12.33 -2.30
C HIS A 45 0.39 -11.62 -1.02
N ILE A 46 0.87 -10.38 -1.14
CA ILE A 46 1.35 -9.56 -0.03
C ILE A 46 0.29 -8.53 0.35
N ILE A 47 -0.30 -7.87 -0.64
CA ILE A 47 -1.26 -6.78 -0.46
C ILE A 47 -2.60 -7.17 -1.06
N LEU A 48 -3.58 -7.43 -0.19
CA LEU A 48 -4.92 -7.79 -0.65
C LEU A 48 -5.52 -6.70 -1.55
N VAL A 49 -6.19 -7.09 -2.63
CA VAL A 49 -6.82 -6.16 -3.60
C VAL A 49 -7.78 -5.15 -2.95
N ASN A 50 -8.38 -5.46 -1.80
CA ASN A 50 -9.20 -4.50 -1.06
C ASN A 50 -8.41 -3.24 -0.60
N MET A 51 -7.09 -3.36 -0.42
CA MET A 51 -6.23 -2.23 -0.09
C MET A 51 -6.14 -1.21 -1.23
N PHE A 52 -6.25 -1.64 -2.49
CA PHE A 52 -6.34 -0.74 -3.64
C PHE A 52 -7.52 0.22 -3.49
N TYR A 53 -8.72 -0.32 -3.25
CA TYR A 53 -9.93 0.50 -3.08
C TYR A 53 -9.88 1.38 -1.83
N LYS A 54 -9.30 0.88 -0.74
CA LYS A 54 -9.09 1.68 0.48
C LYS A 54 -8.14 2.84 0.23
N GLN A 55 -7.04 2.61 -0.49
CA GLN A 55 -6.07 3.65 -0.80
C GLN A 55 -6.67 4.70 -1.73
N MET A 56 -7.41 4.28 -2.77
CA MET A 56 -8.12 5.23 -3.65
C MET A 56 -9.06 6.15 -2.85
N LYS A 57 -9.81 5.61 -1.89
CA LYS A 57 -10.72 6.40 -1.04
C LYS A 57 -10.00 7.33 -0.06
N ALA A 58 -8.76 7.02 0.32
CA ALA A 58 -7.98 7.83 1.25
C ALA A 58 -7.37 9.10 0.59
N LEU A 59 -7.29 9.15 -0.74
CA LEU A 59 -6.73 10.28 -1.49
C LEU A 59 -7.80 11.32 -1.78
N THR A 60 -8.21 12.08 -0.76
CA THR A 60 -9.37 12.98 -0.82
C THR A 60 -9.13 14.32 -1.51
N ASN A 61 -7.90 14.85 -1.49
CA ASN A 61 -7.55 16.18 -2.05
C ASN A 61 -6.83 16.10 -3.40
N ILE A 62 -6.94 14.97 -4.08
CA ILE A 62 -6.18 14.67 -5.27
C ILE A 62 -6.72 15.42 -6.51
N LYS A 63 -5.82 15.92 -7.37
CA LYS A 63 -6.21 16.62 -8.61
C LYS A 63 -6.87 15.68 -9.62
N SER A 64 -6.27 14.53 -9.89
CA SER A 64 -6.90 13.44 -10.65
C SER A 64 -6.40 12.09 -10.15
N LEU A 65 -7.30 11.11 -10.13
CA LEU A 65 -7.00 9.76 -9.66
C LEU A 65 -7.44 8.76 -10.71
N GLN A 66 -6.49 7.95 -11.17
CA GLN A 66 -6.74 6.79 -12.01
C GLN A 66 -6.33 5.52 -11.27
N GLY A 67 -7.01 4.43 -11.55
CA GLY A 67 -6.77 3.16 -10.90
C GLY A 67 -6.94 2.00 -11.88
N ARG A 68 -6.07 0.99 -11.81
CA ARG A 68 -6.24 -0.26 -12.56
C ARG A 68 -5.85 -1.46 -11.71
N VAL A 69 -6.72 -2.47 -11.74
CA VAL A 69 -6.41 -3.81 -11.23
C VAL A 69 -6.13 -4.70 -12.43
N PHE A 70 -4.99 -5.37 -12.43
CA PHE A 70 -4.59 -6.33 -13.45
C PHE A 70 -4.99 -7.74 -13.06
N THR A 71 -5.49 -8.49 -14.03
CA THR A 71 -5.80 -9.92 -13.92
C THR A 71 -4.55 -10.76 -14.20
N GLU A 72 -4.59 -12.06 -13.94
CA GLU A 72 -3.47 -12.96 -14.30
C GLU A 72 -3.15 -13.04 -15.80
N LYS A 73 -4.05 -12.57 -16.67
CA LYS A 73 -3.91 -12.65 -18.13
C LYS A 73 -3.20 -11.45 -18.75
N GLU A 74 -2.89 -10.43 -17.95
CA GLU A 74 -2.26 -9.17 -18.35
C GLU A 74 -0.86 -9.04 -17.77
#